data_AF-A0A9W9MKG1-F1
#
_entry.id   AF-A0A9W9MKG1-F1
#
_cell.length_a   1.000
_cell.length_b   1.000
_cell.length_c   1.000
_cell.angle_alpha   90.00
_cell.angle_beta   90.00
_cell.angle_gamma   90.00
#
_symmetry.space_group_name_H-M   'P 1'
#
loop_
_entity.id
_entity.type
_entity.pdbx_description
1 polymer ?
#
loop_
_entity_poly.entity_id
_entity_poly.type
_entity_poly.pdbx_seq_one_letter_code
_entity_poly.pdbx_strand_id
1 'polypeptide(L)'
;MFSTFFNPIDSKGSMLVQAIQFRWTQRNLDRIGQQIRRTVATSHQHLIADIESPRTLLQALKDRFSPSEIERMLELRLRWLNKARSSPKDSQVDAWLTEWESLYTEAVGAQVPDTTNPRVAVYDFLCAARPLDENFYFYTYQKVFKETKEDKDVSFTTVVNAFRQLRATSQKKRSGKGSAVGFATLDGQKEAGSTPAQSARQKSSKQLPDCVCGQKHFFQSCPYLVVSARPSGWKPDPAIERKIPETIGKLSPFAKAKAEKLYKEVYSKNSVNFANMDSANMDSANMDSDDDTGLGFFTPRIRPRAAL
;
A
#
# COMPACT_ATOMS: atom_id res chain seq x y z
N MET A 1 30.20 83.23 -40.03
CA MET A 1 29.06 83.21 -39.08
C MET A 1 27.86 82.65 -39.81
N PHE A 2 27.56 81.35 -39.67
CA PHE A 2 26.29 80.81 -40.14
C PHE A 2 25.58 80.15 -38.96
N SER A 3 24.40 80.71 -38.71
CA SER A 3 23.49 80.44 -37.61
C SER A 3 22.97 79.01 -37.67
N THR A 4 22.98 78.34 -36.53
CA THR A 4 22.31 77.07 -36.26
C THR A 4 20.80 77.26 -36.30
N PHE A 5 20.17 76.86 -37.42
CA PHE A 5 18.73 76.58 -37.44
C PHE A 5 18.49 75.24 -36.73
N PHE A 6 18.11 75.30 -35.46
CA PHE A 6 17.57 74.16 -34.73
C PHE A 6 16.16 73.88 -35.27
N ASN A 7 16.03 72.87 -36.13
CA ASN A 7 14.74 72.46 -36.69
C ASN A 7 13.88 71.81 -35.57
N PRO A 8 12.66 72.31 -35.28
CA PRO A 8 11.78 71.76 -34.23
C PRO A 8 11.06 70.45 -34.64
N ILE A 9 11.44 69.84 -35.76
CA ILE A 9 10.61 68.85 -36.48
C ILE A 9 10.84 67.41 -35.99
N ASP A 10 12.05 67.07 -35.52
CA ASP A 10 12.38 65.71 -35.04
C ASP A 10 11.74 65.35 -33.69
N SER A 11 11.40 66.35 -32.88
CA SER A 11 10.69 66.13 -31.61
C SER A 11 9.24 65.64 -31.83
N LYS A 12 8.57 66.14 -32.87
CA LYS A 12 7.17 65.80 -33.17
C LYS A 12 7.01 64.38 -33.73
N GLY A 13 7.94 63.93 -34.57
CA GLY A 13 7.97 62.55 -35.07
C GLY A 13 8.22 61.53 -33.97
N SER A 14 9.16 61.80 -33.07
CA SER A 14 9.44 60.97 -31.89
C SER A 14 8.25 60.93 -30.91
N MET A 15 7.61 62.07 -30.64
CA MET A 15 6.40 62.13 -29.81
C MET A 15 5.21 61.37 -30.42
N LEU A 16 5.02 61.41 -31.74
CA LEU A 16 3.93 60.67 -32.40
C LEU A 16 4.14 59.16 -32.32
N VAL A 17 5.37 58.68 -32.51
CA VAL A 17 5.69 57.24 -32.36
C VAL A 17 5.51 56.79 -30.91
N GLN A 18 5.94 57.58 -29.92
CA GLN A 18 5.71 57.30 -28.51
C GLN A 18 4.21 57.31 -28.15
N ALA A 19 3.43 58.24 -28.71
CA ALA A 19 1.98 58.29 -28.49
C ALA A 19 1.25 57.07 -29.10
N ILE A 20 1.70 56.59 -30.26
CA ILE A 20 1.17 55.38 -30.89
C ILE A 20 1.51 54.14 -30.05
N GLN A 21 2.76 54.01 -29.58
CA GLN A 21 3.19 52.92 -28.71
C GLN A 21 2.43 52.94 -27.38
N PHE A 22 2.28 54.10 -26.74
CA PHE A 22 1.53 54.27 -25.51
C PHE A 22 0.04 53.87 -25.66
N ARG A 23 -0.59 54.29 -26.76
CA ARG A 23 -1.97 53.88 -27.08
C ARG A 23 -2.10 52.37 -27.30
N TRP A 24 -1.11 51.75 -27.94
CA TRP A 24 -1.10 50.30 -28.15
C TRP A 24 -0.93 49.54 -26.83
N THR A 25 -0.01 49.96 -25.96
CA THR A 25 0.18 49.37 -24.64
C THR A 25 -1.07 49.52 -23.77
N GLN A 26 -1.72 50.69 -23.80
CA GLN A 26 -2.93 50.92 -23.02
C GLN A 26 -4.07 50.00 -23.47
N ARG A 27 -4.29 49.87 -24.78
CA ARG A 27 -5.30 48.93 -25.32
C ARG A 27 -5.04 47.48 -24.93
N ASN A 28 -3.77 47.06 -24.90
CA ASN A 28 -3.42 45.71 -24.48
C ASN A 28 -3.62 45.50 -22.98
N LEU A 29 -3.30 46.50 -22.16
CA LEU A 29 -3.59 46.47 -20.73
C LEU A 29 -5.09 46.38 -20.46
N ASP A 30 -5.90 47.16 -21.17
CA ASP A 30 -7.37 47.09 -21.07
C ASP A 30 -7.89 45.70 -21.46
N ARG A 31 -7.34 45.12 -22.52
CA ARG A 31 -7.68 43.75 -22.98
C ARG A 31 -7.35 42.71 -21.91
N ILE A 32 -6.17 42.81 -21.28
CA ILE A 32 -5.76 41.93 -20.17
C ILE A 32 -6.70 42.13 -18.98
N GLY A 33 -7.02 43.37 -18.61
CA GLY A 33 -7.95 43.69 -17.52
C GLY A 33 -9.35 43.10 -17.75
N GLN A 34 -9.89 43.23 -18.96
CA GLN A 34 -11.17 42.61 -19.34
C GLN A 34 -11.12 41.10 -19.28
N GLN A 35 -10.03 40.49 -19.72
CA GLN A 35 -9.86 39.03 -19.69
C GLN A 35 -9.82 38.51 -18.25
N ILE A 36 -9.09 39.18 -17.35
CA ILE A 36 -9.05 38.79 -15.94
C ILE A 36 -10.44 38.92 -15.30
N ARG A 37 -11.15 40.04 -15.54
CA ARG A 37 -12.53 40.24 -15.03
C ARG A 37 -13.50 39.16 -15.50
N ARG A 38 -13.35 38.66 -16.73
CA ARG A 38 -14.16 37.56 -17.28
C ARG A 38 -13.83 36.20 -16.66
N THR A 39 -12.58 35.97 -16.29
CA THR A 39 -12.15 34.69 -15.68
C THR A 39 -12.48 34.57 -14.19
N VAL A 40 -12.73 35.69 -13.51
CA VAL A 40 -13.15 35.70 -12.10
C VAL A 40 -14.62 35.32 -11.99
N ALA A 41 -14.94 34.43 -11.04
CA ALA A 41 -16.31 34.00 -10.78
C ALA A 41 -17.24 35.19 -10.51
N THR A 42 -18.46 35.13 -11.05
CA THR A 42 -19.44 36.23 -11.00
C THR A 42 -19.71 36.72 -9.57
N SER A 43 -19.64 35.83 -8.58
CA SER A 43 -19.77 36.15 -7.15
C SER A 43 -18.77 37.18 -6.64
N HIS A 44 -17.56 37.23 -7.20
CA HIS A 44 -16.45 38.07 -6.72
C HIS A 44 -16.19 39.29 -7.61
N GLN A 45 -16.98 39.50 -8.67
CA GLN A 45 -16.79 40.61 -9.61
C GLN A 45 -16.97 41.98 -8.96
N HIS A 46 -17.83 42.10 -7.94
CA HIS A 46 -18.01 43.34 -7.18
C HIS A 46 -16.73 43.80 -6.47
N LEU A 47 -15.82 42.88 -6.14
CA LEU A 47 -14.57 43.18 -5.44
C LEU A 47 -13.50 43.80 -6.35
N ILE A 48 -13.69 43.73 -7.67
CA ILE A 48 -12.73 44.19 -8.70
C ILE A 48 -13.33 45.25 -9.62
N ALA A 49 -14.57 45.69 -9.37
CA ALA A 49 -15.31 46.59 -10.23
C ALA A 49 -14.56 47.93 -10.42
N ASP A 50 -14.05 48.48 -9.32
CA ASP A 50 -13.46 49.83 -9.26
C ASP A 50 -11.95 49.88 -9.55
N ILE A 51 -11.32 48.74 -9.89
CA ILE A 51 -9.87 48.66 -10.09
C ILE A 51 -9.51 48.77 -11.57
N GLU A 52 -8.97 49.91 -11.99
CA GLU A 52 -8.67 50.21 -13.40
C GLU A 52 -7.41 49.50 -13.92
N SER A 53 -6.34 49.45 -13.10
CA SER A 53 -5.07 48.87 -13.55
C SER A 53 -5.09 47.33 -13.45
N PRO A 54 -4.71 46.61 -14.52
CA PRO A 54 -4.62 45.14 -14.49
C PRO A 54 -3.68 44.61 -13.42
N ARG A 55 -2.60 45.35 -13.11
CA ARG A 55 -1.61 44.94 -12.11
C ARG A 55 -2.20 44.99 -10.70
N THR A 56 -2.88 46.07 -10.35
CA THR A 56 -3.54 46.21 -9.03
C THR A 56 -4.72 45.25 -8.90
N LEU A 57 -5.38 44.94 -10.02
CA LEU A 57 -6.46 43.96 -10.07
C LEU A 57 -5.92 42.55 -9.76
N LEU A 58 -4.81 42.14 -10.37
CA LEU A 58 -4.14 40.88 -10.05
C LEU A 58 -3.63 40.84 -8.61
N GLN A 59 -3.12 41.95 -8.09
CA GLN A 59 -2.65 42.03 -6.71
C GLN A 59 -3.80 41.90 -5.72
N ALA A 60 -4.93 42.59 -5.93
CA ALA A 60 -6.11 42.46 -5.09
C ALA A 60 -6.73 41.06 -5.12
N LEU A 61 -6.73 40.41 -6.30
CA LEU A 61 -7.14 39.01 -6.41
C LEU A 61 -6.17 38.08 -5.68
N LYS A 62 -4.86 38.30 -5.82
CA LYS A 62 -3.85 37.54 -5.09
C LYS A 62 -4.02 37.71 -3.58
N ASP A 63 -4.18 38.92 -3.08
CA ASP A 63 -4.27 39.17 -1.64
C ASP A 63 -5.53 38.54 -1.01
N ARG A 64 -6.61 38.39 -1.77
CA ARG A 64 -7.90 37.86 -1.28
C ARG A 64 -8.14 36.39 -1.55
N PHE A 65 -7.55 35.85 -2.62
CA PHE A 65 -7.76 34.47 -3.07
C PHE A 65 -6.49 33.62 -3.05
N SER A 66 -5.32 34.22 -2.81
CA SER A 66 -4.16 33.41 -2.43
C SER A 66 -4.52 32.73 -1.11
N PRO A 67 -4.40 31.39 -1.02
CA PRO A 67 -4.33 30.74 0.27
C PRO A 67 -3.32 31.52 1.11
N SER A 68 -3.68 31.84 2.36
CA SER A 68 -2.71 32.42 3.28
C SER A 68 -1.51 31.49 3.31
N GLU A 69 -0.29 32.03 3.35
CA GLU A 69 0.92 31.21 3.46
C GLU A 69 0.83 30.25 4.66
N ILE A 70 0.13 30.69 5.72
CA ILE A 70 -0.19 29.89 6.89
C ILE A 70 -1.20 28.78 6.57
N GLU A 71 -2.24 29.05 5.79
CA GLU A 71 -3.23 28.03 5.39
C GLU A 71 -2.59 26.96 4.50
N ARG A 72 -1.76 27.37 3.54
CA ARG A 72 -0.98 26.45 2.69
C ARG A 72 -0.06 25.57 3.52
N MET A 73 0.66 26.16 4.47
CA MET A 73 1.52 25.44 5.40
C MET A 73 0.72 24.44 6.25
N LEU A 74 -0.43 24.85 6.81
CA LEU A 74 -1.29 23.98 7.62
C LEU A 74 -1.89 22.84 6.80
N GLU A 75 -2.29 23.09 5.56
CA GLU A 75 -2.79 22.05 4.65
C GLU A 75 -1.70 21.01 4.36
N LEU A 76 -0.49 21.46 4.00
CA LEU A 76 0.64 20.57 3.76
C LEU A 76 1.02 19.78 5.01
N ARG A 77 0.97 20.41 6.18
CA ARG A 77 1.18 19.74 7.48
C ARG A 77 0.16 18.64 7.72
N LEU A 78 -1.12 18.89 7.49
CA LEU A 78 -2.17 17.88 7.65
C LEU A 78 -1.96 16.71 6.68
N ARG A 79 -1.63 17.00 5.41
CA ARG A 79 -1.30 15.96 4.41
C ARG A 79 -0.09 15.13 4.86
N TRP A 80 0.97 15.78 5.35
CA TRP A 80 2.18 15.12 5.89
C TRP A 80 1.82 14.14 7.03
N LEU A 81 1.12 14.62 8.07
CA LEU A 81 0.75 13.82 9.22
C LEU A 81 -0.16 12.65 8.87
N ASN A 82 -1.12 12.85 7.97
CA ASN A 82 -1.98 11.78 7.48
C ASN A 82 -1.17 10.71 6.75
N LYS A 83 -0.21 11.13 5.92
CA LYS A 83 0.67 10.20 5.19
C LYS A 83 1.57 9.42 6.14
N ALA A 84 2.11 10.06 7.18
CA ALA A 84 2.93 9.43 8.21
C ALA A 84 2.18 8.33 9.01
N ARG A 85 0.86 8.50 9.16
CA ARG A 85 -0.01 7.52 9.85
C ARG A 85 -0.48 6.39 8.95
N SER A 86 -0.40 6.55 7.64
CA SER A 86 -0.92 5.59 6.66
C SER A 86 0.20 4.79 5.99
N SER A 87 0.09 3.47 5.99
CA SER A 87 0.98 2.59 5.23
C SER A 87 0.28 2.12 3.94
N PRO A 88 0.97 2.13 2.78
CA PRO A 88 0.38 1.73 1.51
C PRO A 88 0.21 0.20 1.43
N LYS A 89 -0.61 -0.24 0.48
CA LYS A 89 -0.62 -1.66 0.07
C LYS A 89 0.64 -1.98 -0.72
N ASP A 90 1.10 -3.22 -0.66
CA ASP A 90 2.34 -3.70 -1.30
C ASP A 90 2.46 -3.36 -2.80
N SER A 91 1.33 -3.29 -3.51
CA SER A 91 1.25 -2.96 -4.95
C SER A 91 1.37 -1.47 -5.28
N GLN A 92 1.25 -0.59 -4.29
CA GLN A 92 1.24 0.87 -4.46
C GLN A 92 2.45 1.55 -3.83
N VAL A 93 3.45 0.77 -3.40
CA VAL A 93 4.63 1.29 -2.68
C VAL A 93 5.42 2.26 -3.54
N ASP A 94 5.63 2.00 -4.83
CA ASP A 94 6.41 2.90 -5.69
C ASP A 94 5.74 4.26 -5.90
N ALA A 95 4.41 4.27 -6.11
CA ALA A 95 3.60 5.48 -6.19
C ALA A 95 3.63 6.24 -4.86
N TRP A 96 3.47 5.52 -3.74
CA TRP A 96 3.54 6.08 -2.39
C TRP A 96 4.89 6.73 -2.08
N LEU A 97 6.01 6.15 -2.52
CA LEU A 97 7.34 6.73 -2.37
C LEU A 97 7.52 8.01 -3.20
N THR A 98 7.00 8.04 -4.43
CA THR A 98 7.04 9.24 -5.27
C THR A 98 6.22 10.37 -4.66
N GLU A 99 5.06 10.05 -4.10
CA GLU A 99 4.26 11.03 -3.36
C GLU A 99 4.96 11.52 -2.08
N TRP A 100 5.77 10.71 -1.40
CA TRP A 100 6.57 11.16 -0.25
C TRP A 100 7.63 12.17 -0.68
N GLU A 101 8.31 11.90 -1.79
CA GLU A 101 9.32 12.82 -2.34
C GLU A 101 8.68 14.14 -2.77
N SER A 102 7.56 14.11 -3.50
CA SER A 102 6.86 15.33 -3.92
C SER A 102 6.36 16.13 -2.72
N LEU A 103 5.70 15.47 -1.77
CA LEU A 103 5.14 16.10 -0.59
C LEU A 103 6.24 16.69 0.31
N TYR A 104 7.40 16.03 0.43
CA TYR A 104 8.56 16.59 1.12
C TYR A 104 9.08 17.87 0.45
N THR A 105 9.24 17.86 -0.88
CA THR A 105 9.70 19.06 -1.61
C THR A 105 8.73 20.24 -1.47
N GLU A 106 7.42 19.97 -1.51
CA GLU A 106 6.38 20.98 -1.32
C GLU A 106 6.38 21.52 0.12
N ALA A 107 6.52 20.65 1.12
CA ALA A 107 6.49 21.01 2.53
C ALA A 107 7.74 21.81 2.96
N VAL A 108 8.93 21.46 2.43
CA VAL A 108 10.15 22.25 2.62
C VAL A 108 10.01 23.64 1.99
N GLY A 109 9.44 23.73 0.79
CA GLY A 109 9.13 25.01 0.14
C GLY A 109 8.07 25.84 0.87
N ALA A 110 7.28 25.23 1.74
CA ALA A 110 6.29 25.89 2.60
C ALA A 110 6.75 26.09 4.05
N GLN A 111 8.01 25.77 4.35
CA GLN A 111 8.58 25.87 5.70
C GLN A 111 7.75 25.16 6.78
N VAL A 112 7.15 24.01 6.46
CA VAL A 112 6.40 23.22 7.43
C VAL A 112 7.35 22.76 8.55
N PRO A 113 7.05 23.06 9.84
CA PRO A 113 7.98 22.79 10.95
C PRO A 113 8.46 21.35 11.04
N ASP A 114 7.58 20.39 10.73
CA ASP A 114 7.86 18.96 10.81
C ASP A 114 8.86 18.49 9.71
N THR A 115 9.05 19.29 8.65
CA THR A 115 9.95 18.98 7.52
C THR A 115 11.21 19.85 7.48
N THR A 116 11.27 20.90 8.30
CA THR A 116 12.44 21.79 8.41
C THR A 116 13.66 21.04 8.94
N ASN A 117 13.46 20.10 9.86
CA ASN A 117 14.52 19.19 10.30
C ASN A 117 14.44 17.87 9.52
N PRO A 118 15.46 17.53 8.70
CA PRO A 118 15.47 16.28 7.93
C PRO A 118 15.32 15.02 8.78
N ARG A 119 15.79 15.03 10.04
CA ARG A 119 15.66 13.88 10.95
C ARG A 119 14.21 13.62 11.35
N VAL A 120 13.44 14.68 11.60
CA VAL A 120 12.02 14.56 11.93
C VAL A 120 11.26 13.99 10.73
N ALA A 121 11.55 14.52 9.54
CA ALA A 121 10.95 14.00 8.30
C ALA A 121 11.30 12.53 8.05
N VAL A 122 12.55 12.13 8.29
CA VAL A 122 12.99 10.73 8.20
C VAL A 122 12.30 9.86 9.24
N TYR A 123 12.16 10.32 10.48
CA TYR A 123 11.44 9.59 11.53
C TYR A 123 10.00 9.27 11.11
N ASP A 124 9.27 10.29 10.64
CA ASP A 124 7.88 10.14 10.20
C ASP A 124 7.75 9.16 9.02
N PHE A 125 8.67 9.24 8.06
CA PHE A 125 8.73 8.27 6.96
C PHE A 125 9.01 6.85 7.46
N LEU A 126 9.96 6.68 8.39
CA LEU A 126 10.29 5.37 8.97
C LEU A 126 9.09 4.78 9.71
N CYS A 127 8.34 5.58 10.47
CA CYS A 127 7.11 5.14 11.12
C CYS A 127 6.06 4.63 10.11
N ALA A 128 5.89 5.34 8.99
CA ALA A 128 4.96 4.94 7.94
C ALA A 128 5.43 3.69 7.15
N ALA A 129 6.75 3.52 7.02
CA ALA A 129 7.39 2.39 6.34
C ALA A 129 7.52 1.14 7.22
N ARG A 130 7.45 1.28 8.56
CA ARG A 130 7.62 0.17 9.52
C ARG A 130 6.70 -1.04 9.24
N PRO A 131 5.42 -0.89 8.87
CA PRO A 131 4.57 -2.03 8.53
C PRO A 131 4.98 -2.77 7.25
N LEU A 132 5.76 -2.14 6.37
CA LEU A 132 6.25 -2.74 5.11
C LEU A 132 7.53 -3.54 5.32
N ASP A 133 8.47 -2.99 6.10
CA ASP A 133 9.74 -3.65 6.42
C ASP A 133 10.26 -3.15 7.78
N GLU A 134 10.14 -4.01 8.78
CA GLU A 134 10.57 -3.73 10.14
C GLU A 134 12.10 -3.73 10.29
N ASN A 135 12.82 -4.53 9.49
CA ASN A 135 14.29 -4.56 9.53
C ASN A 135 14.88 -3.26 8.99
N PHE A 136 14.29 -2.73 7.91
CA PHE A 136 14.66 -1.43 7.38
C PHE A 136 14.47 -0.31 8.40
N TYR A 137 13.36 -0.34 9.15
CA TYR A 137 13.09 0.60 10.23
C TYR A 137 14.23 0.59 11.26
N PHE A 138 14.53 -0.58 11.84
CA PHE A 138 15.55 -0.67 12.89
C PHE A 138 16.96 -0.29 12.42
N TYR A 139 17.36 -0.78 11.24
CA TYR A 139 18.67 -0.46 10.67
C TYR A 139 18.85 1.04 10.42
N THR A 140 17.86 1.64 9.74
CA THR A 140 17.92 3.07 9.40
C THR A 140 17.79 3.93 10.64
N TYR A 141 16.92 3.55 11.59
CA TYR A 141 16.77 4.26 12.85
C TYR A 141 18.08 4.30 13.64
N GLN A 142 18.76 3.16 13.77
CA GLN A 142 20.07 3.10 14.43
C GLN A 142 21.10 3.99 13.72
N LYS A 143 21.21 3.88 12.40
CA LYS A 143 22.16 4.65 11.60
C LYS A 143 21.92 6.16 11.70
N VAL A 144 20.67 6.60 11.58
CA VAL A 144 20.30 8.02 11.51
C VAL A 144 20.28 8.67 12.90
N PHE A 145 19.72 8.00 13.90
CA PHE A 145 19.48 8.62 15.22
C PHE A 145 20.53 8.28 16.28
N LYS A 146 21.26 7.16 16.15
CA LYS A 146 22.29 6.78 17.14
C LYS A 146 23.71 7.04 16.65
N GLU A 147 23.99 6.80 15.37
CA GLU A 147 25.35 6.86 14.83
C GLU A 147 25.69 8.22 14.21
N THR A 148 24.70 8.95 13.70
CA THR A 148 24.92 10.25 13.06
C THR A 148 24.97 11.37 14.10
N LYS A 149 26.09 12.11 14.16
CA LYS A 149 26.29 13.19 15.15
C LYS A 149 25.69 14.54 14.73
N GLU A 150 25.62 14.84 13.43
CA GLU A 150 25.11 16.11 12.91
C GLU A 150 23.78 15.95 12.14
N ASP A 151 22.89 16.94 12.25
CA ASP A 151 21.59 16.94 11.58
C ASP A 151 21.70 17.09 10.06
N LYS A 152 22.79 17.69 9.56
CA LYS A 152 23.02 18.00 8.14
C LYS A 152 23.44 16.80 7.29
N ASP A 153 23.94 15.74 7.92
CA ASP A 153 24.40 14.54 7.21
C ASP A 153 23.24 13.63 6.78
N VAL A 154 22.03 13.92 7.25
CA VAL A 154 20.84 13.10 6.99
C VAL A 154 20.03 13.73 5.87
N SER A 155 20.12 13.13 4.68
CA SER A 155 19.26 13.50 3.55
C SER A 155 18.03 12.59 3.48
N PHE A 156 16.84 13.19 3.50
CA PHE A 156 15.56 12.48 3.35
C PHE A 156 15.51 11.66 2.06
N THR A 157 15.96 12.25 0.93
CA THR A 157 15.95 11.58 -0.37
C THR A 157 16.88 10.37 -0.40
N THR A 158 18.01 10.42 0.30
CA THR A 158 18.94 9.28 0.42
C THR A 158 18.28 8.10 1.15
N VAL A 159 17.51 8.37 2.22
CA VAL A 159 16.78 7.33 2.96
C VAL A 159 15.67 6.71 2.11
N VAL A 160 14.88 7.52 1.42
CA VAL A 160 13.81 7.03 0.53
C VAL A 160 14.40 6.19 -0.61
N ASN A 161 15.51 6.61 -1.20
CA ASN A 161 16.22 5.86 -2.24
C ASN A 161 16.79 4.53 -1.72
N ALA A 162 17.33 4.50 -0.51
CA ALA A 162 17.79 3.26 0.12
C ALA A 162 16.63 2.26 0.29
N PHE A 163 15.44 2.75 0.65
CA PHE A 163 14.23 1.92 0.72
C PHE A 163 13.80 1.39 -0.66
N ARG A 164 13.80 2.24 -1.71
CA ARG A 164 13.53 1.82 -3.10
C ARG A 164 14.48 0.69 -3.53
N GLN A 165 15.78 0.83 -3.25
CA GLN A 165 16.80 -0.17 -3.58
C GLN A 165 16.60 -1.49 -2.82
N LEU A 166 16.31 -1.43 -1.53
CA LEU A 166 16.02 -2.62 -0.72
C LEU A 166 14.82 -3.40 -1.27
N ARG A 167 13.76 -2.70 -1.68
CA ARG A 167 12.57 -3.31 -2.28
C ARG A 167 12.88 -3.94 -3.65
N ALA A 168 13.62 -3.24 -4.50
CA ALA A 168 14.02 -3.76 -5.81
C ALA A 168 14.88 -5.03 -5.69
N THR A 169 15.82 -5.08 -4.75
CA THR A 169 16.66 -6.27 -4.51
C THR A 169 15.85 -7.42 -3.89
N SER A 170 14.91 -7.12 -2.99
CA SER A 170 14.04 -8.12 -2.37
C SER A 170 13.02 -8.71 -3.34
N GLN A 171 12.46 -7.91 -4.26
CA GLN A 171 11.57 -8.41 -5.32
C GLN A 171 12.31 -9.32 -6.31
N LYS A 172 13.56 -8.98 -6.70
CA LYS A 172 14.39 -9.86 -7.54
C LYS A 172 14.65 -11.23 -6.89
N LYS A 173 14.79 -11.28 -5.57
CA LYS A 173 14.92 -12.55 -4.82
C LYS A 173 13.63 -13.39 -4.84
N ARG A 174 12.46 -12.74 -4.89
CA ARG A 174 11.15 -13.42 -4.98
C ARG A 174 10.84 -13.89 -6.41
N SER A 175 11.24 -13.13 -7.44
CA SER A 175 11.08 -13.54 -8.85
C SER A 175 12.06 -14.64 -9.26
N GLY A 176 13.21 -14.75 -8.59
CA GLY A 176 14.23 -15.78 -8.85
C GLY A 176 13.81 -17.22 -8.53
N LYS A 177 12.61 -17.45 -7.95
CA LYS A 177 12.10 -18.80 -7.65
C LYS A 177 10.97 -19.27 -8.57
N GLY A 178 10.65 -18.51 -9.61
CA GLY A 178 9.57 -18.83 -10.53
C GLY A 178 9.63 -18.10 -11.86
N SER A 179 10.77 -18.08 -12.53
CA SER A 179 10.84 -17.97 -14.00
C SER A 179 12.30 -18.15 -14.44
N ALA A 180 12.74 -19.40 -14.53
CA ALA A 180 13.89 -19.73 -15.37
C ALA A 180 13.39 -19.88 -16.82
N VAL A 181 13.04 -18.76 -17.44
CA VAL A 181 12.94 -18.65 -18.90
C VAL A 181 13.66 -17.36 -19.30
N GLY A 182 14.98 -17.38 -19.13
CA GLY A 182 15.85 -16.39 -19.74
C GLY A 182 15.98 -16.74 -21.21
N PHE A 183 15.27 -16.04 -22.08
CA PHE A 183 15.68 -15.93 -23.49
C PHE A 183 16.65 -14.75 -23.57
N ALA A 184 17.93 -15.07 -23.60
CA ALA A 184 18.93 -14.15 -24.13
C ALA A 184 18.82 -14.21 -25.66
N THR A 185 18.44 -13.11 -26.29
CA THR A 185 18.62 -12.92 -27.74
C THR A 185 19.29 -11.57 -27.93
N LEU A 186 20.62 -11.60 -27.91
CA LEU A 186 21.47 -10.59 -28.50
C LEU A 186 21.60 -10.95 -29.99
N ASP A 187 21.41 -9.93 -30.84
CA ASP A 187 21.55 -9.89 -32.30
C ASP A 187 20.39 -10.40 -33.17
N GLY A 188 19.61 -9.42 -33.66
CA GLY A 188 19.56 -9.20 -35.11
C GLY A 188 18.50 -9.92 -35.93
N GLN A 189 17.32 -9.30 -36.03
CA GLN A 189 16.38 -9.30 -37.17
C GLN A 189 15.81 -10.63 -37.68
N LYS A 190 14.48 -10.77 -37.56
CA LYS A 190 13.55 -10.66 -38.70
C LYS A 190 12.11 -10.51 -38.23
N GLU A 191 11.52 -9.39 -38.64
CA GLU A 191 10.09 -9.09 -38.62
C GLU A 191 9.32 -10.09 -39.50
N ALA A 192 8.24 -10.67 -38.99
CA ALA A 192 7.05 -10.99 -39.78
C ALA A 192 5.85 -11.30 -38.87
N GLY A 193 4.98 -10.29 -38.72
CA GLY A 193 3.52 -10.50 -38.69
C GLY A 193 2.88 -10.78 -37.34
N SER A 194 2.24 -9.76 -36.77
CA SER A 194 0.77 -9.72 -36.54
C SER A 194 0.43 -8.73 -35.41
N THR A 195 -0.20 -7.60 -35.76
CA THR A 195 -0.97 -6.77 -34.82
C THR A 195 -2.37 -7.36 -34.60
N PRO A 196 -3.20 -6.86 -33.66
CA PRO A 196 -2.96 -6.54 -32.26
C PRO A 196 -4.02 -7.25 -31.38
N ALA A 197 -3.63 -8.18 -30.50
CA ALA A 197 -4.60 -8.91 -29.68
C ALA A 197 -4.81 -8.25 -28.31
N GLN A 198 -5.98 -7.63 -28.16
CA GLN A 198 -6.60 -7.22 -26.90
C GLN A 198 -6.45 -8.32 -25.85
N SER A 199 -6.05 -7.95 -24.64
CA SER A 199 -5.90 -8.84 -23.49
C SER A 199 -7.25 -9.28 -22.93
N ALA A 200 -7.95 -10.14 -23.67
CA ALA A 200 -8.99 -10.98 -23.10
C ALA A 200 -8.31 -12.03 -22.20
N ARG A 201 -8.41 -11.81 -20.89
CA ARG A 201 -7.96 -12.72 -19.83
C ARG A 201 -8.72 -14.05 -19.90
N GLN A 202 -8.26 -14.96 -20.75
CA GLN A 202 -8.72 -16.36 -20.70
C GLN A 202 -8.08 -17.03 -19.48
N LYS A 203 -8.90 -17.29 -18.45
CA LYS A 203 -8.58 -18.27 -17.40
C LYS A 203 -8.37 -19.62 -18.10
N SER A 204 -7.12 -20.05 -18.27
CA SER A 204 -6.85 -21.44 -18.58
C SER A 204 -7.41 -22.28 -17.43
N SER A 205 -8.35 -23.15 -17.76
CA SER A 205 -8.88 -24.17 -16.85
C SER A 205 -7.71 -25.09 -16.48
N LYS A 206 -7.03 -24.79 -15.37
CA LYS A 206 -5.98 -25.65 -14.82
C LYS A 206 -6.59 -27.03 -14.60
N GLN A 207 -6.16 -28.02 -15.38
CA GLN A 207 -6.54 -29.41 -15.22
C GLN A 207 -6.24 -29.83 -13.77
N LEU A 208 -7.23 -30.34 -13.05
CA LEU A 208 -7.03 -30.80 -11.68
C LEU A 208 -6.11 -32.03 -11.68
N PRO A 209 -5.21 -32.16 -10.69
CA PRO A 209 -4.28 -33.29 -10.62
C PRO A 209 -5.03 -34.60 -10.30
N ASP A 210 -4.45 -35.72 -10.74
CA ASP A 210 -4.95 -37.06 -10.41
C ASP A 210 -4.61 -37.41 -8.94
N CYS A 211 -5.63 -37.82 -8.19
CA CYS A 211 -5.52 -38.20 -6.78
C CYS A 211 -5.31 -39.72 -6.62
N VAL A 212 -4.81 -40.13 -5.45
CA VAL A 212 -4.60 -41.55 -5.07
C VAL A 212 -5.89 -42.38 -5.08
N CYS A 213 -7.05 -41.75 -4.93
CA CYS A 213 -8.35 -42.42 -5.02
C CYS A 213 -8.86 -42.61 -6.46
N GLY A 214 -8.08 -42.18 -7.47
CA GLY A 214 -8.43 -42.28 -8.89
C GLY A 214 -9.29 -41.15 -9.44
N GLN A 215 -9.65 -40.15 -8.62
CA GLN A 215 -10.42 -38.96 -9.04
C GLN A 215 -9.52 -37.72 -9.23
N LYS A 216 -9.96 -36.76 -10.05
CA LYS A 216 -9.23 -35.51 -10.33
C LYS A 216 -9.49 -34.45 -9.27
N HIS A 217 -8.67 -34.42 -8.22
CA HIS A 217 -8.71 -33.41 -7.17
C HIS A 217 -7.42 -33.35 -6.35
N PHE A 218 -7.23 -32.28 -5.58
CA PHE A 218 -6.09 -32.15 -4.67
C PHE A 218 -6.23 -33.09 -3.47
N PHE A 219 -5.11 -33.60 -2.93
CA PHE A 219 -5.14 -34.51 -1.76
C PHE A 219 -5.92 -33.95 -0.55
N GLN A 220 -5.96 -32.63 -0.38
CA GLN A 220 -6.70 -31.97 0.71
C GLN A 220 -8.22 -32.11 0.61
N SER A 221 -8.75 -32.28 -0.60
CA SER A 221 -10.18 -32.47 -0.85
C SER A 221 -10.55 -33.94 -1.04
N CYS A 222 -9.62 -34.86 -0.75
CA CYS A 222 -9.86 -36.30 -0.91
C CYS A 222 -10.50 -36.90 0.36
N PRO A 223 -11.73 -37.45 0.29
CA PRO A 223 -12.40 -38.07 1.46
C PRO A 223 -11.65 -39.27 2.07
N TYR A 224 -10.84 -39.96 1.25
CA TYR A 224 -10.03 -41.11 1.68
C TYR A 224 -8.73 -40.72 2.41
N LEU A 225 -8.21 -39.51 2.15
CA LEU A 225 -6.99 -39.01 2.79
C LEU A 225 -7.29 -38.01 3.92
N VAL A 226 -8.44 -37.34 3.91
CA VAL A 226 -8.78 -36.27 4.85
C VAL A 226 -10.18 -36.48 5.41
N VAL A 227 -10.27 -36.66 6.74
CA VAL A 227 -11.55 -36.86 7.44
C VAL A 227 -12.48 -35.66 7.26
N SER A 228 -11.94 -34.44 7.33
CA SER A 228 -12.71 -33.20 7.19
C SER A 228 -13.30 -32.98 5.79
N ALA A 229 -12.81 -33.69 4.77
CA ALA A 229 -13.32 -33.62 3.41
C ALA A 229 -14.46 -34.62 3.14
N ARG A 230 -14.85 -35.44 4.13
CA ARG A 230 -15.90 -36.44 4.00
C ARG A 230 -17.28 -35.77 4.01
N PRO A 231 -18.13 -36.00 2.99
CA PRO A 231 -19.52 -35.54 3.03
C PRO A 231 -20.29 -36.27 4.13
N SER A 232 -21.41 -35.69 4.57
CA SER A 232 -22.29 -36.31 5.58
C SER A 232 -22.76 -37.69 5.11
N GLY A 233 -22.61 -38.72 5.96
CA GLY A 233 -22.98 -40.10 5.63
C GLY A 233 -21.99 -40.88 4.75
N TRP A 234 -20.75 -40.37 4.57
CA TRP A 234 -19.74 -41.02 3.74
C TRP A 234 -19.31 -42.39 4.26
N LYS A 235 -19.31 -43.40 3.38
CA LYS A 235 -18.77 -44.74 3.63
C LYS A 235 -17.64 -45.03 2.64
N PRO A 236 -16.51 -45.59 3.11
CA PRO A 236 -15.41 -45.93 2.22
C PRO A 236 -15.77 -47.10 1.31
N ASP A 237 -15.30 -47.05 0.05
CA ASP A 237 -15.32 -48.20 -0.84
C ASP A 237 -14.08 -49.08 -0.56
N PRO A 238 -14.26 -50.34 -0.10
CA PRO A 238 -13.15 -51.23 0.23
C PRO A 238 -12.26 -51.55 -0.98
N ALA A 239 -12.77 -51.45 -2.21
CA ALA A 239 -11.97 -51.65 -3.42
C ALA A 239 -10.98 -50.50 -3.67
N ILE A 240 -11.34 -49.27 -3.27
CA ILE A 240 -10.47 -48.10 -3.38
C ILE A 240 -9.44 -48.12 -2.25
N GLU A 241 -9.85 -48.43 -1.02
CA GLU A 241 -8.93 -48.48 0.13
C GLU A 241 -7.75 -49.45 -0.09
N ARG A 242 -8.02 -50.62 -0.67
CA ARG A 242 -6.97 -51.60 -1.01
C ARG A 242 -5.97 -51.09 -2.05
N LYS A 243 -6.38 -50.17 -2.94
CA LYS A 243 -5.54 -49.62 -4.02
C LYS A 243 -4.76 -48.37 -3.61
N ILE A 244 -5.11 -47.73 -2.50
CA ILE A 244 -4.41 -46.53 -2.01
C ILE A 244 -2.92 -46.78 -1.72
N PRO A 245 -2.49 -47.86 -1.02
CA PRO A 245 -1.05 -48.06 -0.76
C PRO A 245 -0.24 -48.27 -2.05
N GLU A 246 -0.80 -48.98 -3.03
CA GLU A 246 -0.16 -49.20 -4.33
C GLU A 246 -0.06 -47.91 -5.16
N THR A 247 -1.10 -47.09 -5.15
CA THR A 247 -1.11 -45.81 -5.87
C THR A 247 -0.13 -44.82 -5.23
N ILE A 248 -0.06 -44.74 -3.90
CA ILE A 248 0.94 -43.94 -3.17
C ILE A 248 2.38 -44.31 -3.58
N GLY A 249 2.65 -45.61 -3.85
CA GLY A 249 3.95 -46.07 -4.32
C GLY A 249 4.35 -45.54 -5.70
N LYS A 250 3.38 -45.19 -6.56
CA LYS A 250 3.59 -44.69 -7.93
C LYS A 250 3.72 -43.16 -8.01
N LEU A 251 3.55 -42.44 -6.89
CA LEU A 251 3.63 -40.98 -6.84
C LEU A 251 5.08 -40.48 -6.80
N SER A 252 5.29 -39.21 -7.17
CA SER A 252 6.59 -38.53 -7.03
C SER A 252 7.02 -38.47 -5.54
N PRO A 253 8.33 -38.39 -5.23
CA PRO A 253 8.83 -38.49 -3.85
C PRO A 253 8.17 -37.51 -2.86
N PHE A 254 7.92 -36.27 -3.31
CA PHE A 254 7.26 -35.25 -2.50
C PHE A 254 5.76 -35.50 -2.31
N ALA A 255 5.06 -35.95 -3.37
CA ALA A 255 3.64 -36.25 -3.32
C ALA A 255 3.38 -37.52 -2.49
N LYS A 256 4.26 -38.52 -2.57
CA LYS A 256 4.27 -39.73 -1.75
C LYS A 256 4.36 -39.41 -0.26
N ALA A 257 5.34 -38.62 0.16
CA ALA A 257 5.51 -38.23 1.57
C ALA A 257 4.27 -37.53 2.14
N LYS A 258 3.62 -36.66 1.34
CA LYS A 258 2.38 -35.97 1.74
C LYS A 258 1.19 -36.92 1.82
N ALA A 259 1.02 -37.81 0.84
CA ALA A 259 -0.08 -38.78 0.83
C ALA A 259 0.07 -39.83 1.95
N GLU A 260 1.28 -40.31 2.22
CA GLU A 260 1.56 -41.24 3.33
C GLU A 260 1.26 -40.63 4.69
N LYS A 261 1.61 -39.35 4.90
CA LYS A 261 1.31 -38.66 6.16
C LYS A 261 -0.20 -38.57 6.41
N LEU A 262 -0.96 -38.16 5.40
CA LEU A 262 -2.42 -38.05 5.47
C LEU A 262 -3.08 -39.43 5.67
N TYR A 263 -2.59 -40.45 4.94
CA TYR A 263 -3.06 -41.81 5.09
C TYR A 263 -2.80 -42.35 6.51
N LYS A 264 -1.57 -42.22 7.04
CA LYS A 264 -1.25 -42.66 8.41
C LYS A 264 -2.14 -41.97 9.44
N GLU A 265 -2.42 -40.68 9.28
CA GLU A 265 -3.28 -39.95 10.22
C GLU A 265 -4.72 -40.50 10.26
N VAL A 266 -5.27 -40.93 9.12
CA VAL A 266 -6.62 -41.50 9.04
C VAL A 266 -6.65 -42.93 9.60
N TYR A 267 -5.71 -43.77 9.20
CA TYR A 267 -5.76 -45.21 9.51
C TYR A 267 -5.10 -45.57 10.85
N SER A 268 -4.22 -44.74 11.42
CA SER A 268 -3.72 -44.94 12.79
C SER A 268 -4.73 -44.51 13.86
N LYS A 269 -5.58 -43.52 13.57
CA LYS A 269 -6.64 -43.08 14.50
C LYS A 269 -7.82 -44.06 14.54
N ASN A 270 -8.01 -44.87 13.50
CA ASN A 270 -9.05 -45.90 13.47
C ASN A 270 -8.73 -47.15 14.31
N SER A 271 -7.47 -47.39 14.73
CA SER A 271 -7.15 -48.57 15.58
C SER A 271 -7.53 -48.37 17.06
N VAL A 272 -7.91 -47.15 17.46
CA VAL A 272 -8.22 -46.81 18.87
C VAL A 272 -9.73 -46.80 19.16
N ASN A 273 -10.59 -46.84 18.14
CA ASN A 273 -12.05 -46.68 18.30
C ASN A 273 -12.86 -47.99 18.21
N PHE A 274 -12.21 -49.16 18.19
CA PHE A 274 -12.91 -50.47 18.18
C PHE A 274 -12.87 -51.19 19.54
N ALA A 275 -12.21 -50.63 20.56
CA ALA A 275 -12.07 -51.26 21.88
C ALA A 275 -13.04 -50.72 22.95
N ASN A 276 -13.94 -49.79 22.60
CA ASN A 276 -14.81 -49.13 23.58
C ASN A 276 -16.28 -49.14 23.11
N MET A 277 -16.86 -50.34 22.97
CA MET A 277 -18.33 -50.46 22.83
C MET A 277 -18.93 -51.79 23.30
N ASP A 278 -18.27 -52.55 24.18
CA ASP A 278 -18.85 -53.75 24.80
C ASP A 278 -18.55 -53.81 26.33
N SER A 279 -19.20 -52.92 27.10
CA SER A 279 -19.47 -53.16 28.54
C SER A 279 -20.39 -52.08 29.13
N ALA A 280 -21.68 -52.16 28.81
CA ALA A 280 -22.72 -51.57 29.65
C ALA A 280 -23.82 -52.60 29.83
N ASN A 281 -23.53 -53.62 30.65
CA ASN A 281 -24.54 -54.51 31.19
C ASN A 281 -25.24 -53.77 32.34
N MET A 282 -26.54 -53.56 32.16
CA MET A 282 -27.60 -54.02 33.07
C MET A 282 -27.11 -54.42 34.47
N ASP A 283 -27.53 -53.68 35.50
CA ASP A 283 -28.15 -54.25 36.71
C ASP A 283 -28.79 -53.15 37.57
N SER A 284 -30.09 -53.30 37.81
CA SER A 284 -30.85 -52.64 38.87
C SER A 284 -30.96 -53.60 40.04
N ALA A 285 -30.74 -53.13 41.28
CA ALA A 285 -31.62 -53.35 42.45
C ALA A 285 -30.92 -53.05 43.81
N ASN A 286 -31.70 -52.39 44.68
CA ASN A 286 -31.70 -52.33 46.16
C ASN A 286 -30.58 -51.54 46.88
N MET A 287 -30.84 -50.50 47.68
CA MET A 287 -31.75 -50.25 48.82
C MET A 287 -31.18 -50.72 50.18
N ASP A 288 -31.35 -49.86 51.20
CA ASP A 288 -30.93 -49.88 52.62
C ASP A 288 -29.48 -49.40 52.94
N SER A 289 -29.18 -48.66 54.01
CA SER A 289 -29.87 -47.74 54.96
C SER A 289 -28.75 -47.13 55.84
N ASP A 290 -28.91 -45.87 56.25
CA ASP A 290 -28.38 -45.10 57.41
C ASP A 290 -26.97 -45.37 58.01
N ASP A 291 -26.11 -44.33 58.09
CA ASP A 291 -25.96 -43.54 59.34
C ASP A 291 -24.89 -42.42 59.29
N ASP A 292 -25.29 -41.35 59.95
CA ASP A 292 -24.65 -40.20 60.59
C ASP A 292 -23.10 -40.08 60.69
N THR A 293 -22.56 -38.90 60.34
CA THR A 293 -21.81 -38.00 61.26
C THR A 293 -21.29 -36.77 60.53
N GLY A 294 -21.76 -35.59 60.94
CA GLY A 294 -21.19 -34.30 60.56
C GLY A 294 -19.99 -33.91 61.44
N LEU A 295 -19.13 -33.03 60.93
CA LEU A 295 -18.50 -31.89 61.62
C LEU A 295 -17.39 -31.24 60.75
N GLY A 296 -17.37 -29.91 60.71
CA GLY A 296 -16.15 -29.11 60.55
C GLY A 296 -15.96 -28.40 59.20
N PHE A 297 -16.48 -27.17 59.01
CA PHE A 297 -15.84 -25.86 59.26
C PHE A 297 -14.95 -25.30 58.12
N PHE A 298 -15.04 -23.97 57.97
CA PHE A 298 -14.21 -23.01 57.20
C PHE A 298 -14.53 -22.71 55.72
N THR A 299 -15.33 -21.66 55.55
CA THR A 299 -15.27 -20.69 54.42
C THR A 299 -13.95 -19.90 54.42
N PRO A 300 -13.56 -19.24 53.31
CA PRO A 300 -13.82 -17.79 53.26
C PRO A 300 -14.19 -17.19 51.89
N ARG A 301 -14.65 -15.95 52.02
CA ARG A 301 -15.45 -15.08 51.15
C ARG A 301 -14.56 -14.09 50.36
N ILE A 302 -14.70 -14.10 49.04
CA ILE A 302 -14.87 -13.00 48.06
C ILE A 302 -14.19 -11.61 48.32
N ARG A 303 -13.37 -11.18 47.34
CA ARG A 303 -12.89 -9.81 46.97
C ARG A 303 -14.05 -8.82 46.70
N PRO A 304 -13.93 -7.46 46.75
CA PRO A 304 -12.91 -6.67 46.03
C PRO A 304 -12.48 -5.33 46.68
N ARG A 305 -11.42 -4.73 46.11
CA ARG A 305 -10.84 -3.42 46.50
C ARG A 305 -11.15 -2.37 45.43
N ALA A 306 -11.67 -1.23 45.87
CA ALA A 306 -12.05 -0.08 45.08
C ALA A 306 -10.92 0.95 44.93
N ALA A 307 -11.19 1.89 44.02
CA ALA A 307 -10.43 3.06 43.59
C ALA A 307 -9.86 3.96 44.70
N LEU A 308 -8.71 4.56 44.40
CA LEU A 308 -8.44 6.00 44.41
C LEU A 308 -7.25 6.25 43.47
#